data_AF-A0A249SX68-F1
#
_entry.id   AF-A0A249SX68-F1
#
_cell.length_a   1.000
_cell.length_b   1.000
_cell.length_c   1.000
_cell.angle_alpha   90.00
_cell.angle_beta   90.00
_cell.angle_gamma   90.00
#
_symmetry.space_group_name_H-M   'P 1'
#
loop_
_entity.id
_entity.type
_entity.pdbx_description
1 polymer ?
#
loop_
_entity_poly.entity_id
_entity_poly.type
_entity_poly.pdbx_seq_one_letter_code
_entity_poly.pdbx_strand_id
1 'polypeptide(L)'
;MSQSIRTPWLYYLQREVQLTWLFIYRDLSTTLLPGLVLVLLSWQDSGRSLALLPLYLCGTLLHMGLSLYTFCLSNQVHSVEEDRLNKPDRPLPSGLICVRGMYRRQVVGNLLYLLVGVVLGVLWFTIAWQVITYCLNNMGWSQHWATKNLLGMSLGAFVLDCAQWQIVQRLSSPVWLYIATFCIWQGISFQVQDLRDQEGDRLLHRRTLPIVVGDPAARLMLGIHFCLFSPLLFLLVMYTNASLHELSGSVTGMCILVAELLLNWLVAFRIWWYRHPAADHKTYQVFTWLACFNLLIIAFI
;
A
#
# COMPACT_ATOMS: atom_id res chain seq x y z
N MET A 1 37.48 12.90 -33.71
CA MET A 1 36.85 12.06 -32.65
C MET A 1 36.32 12.99 -31.57
N SER A 2 35.04 13.35 -31.64
CA SER A 2 34.39 14.24 -30.67
C SER A 2 33.99 13.47 -29.42
N GLN A 3 34.76 13.59 -28.34
CA GLN A 3 34.29 13.18 -27.02
C GLN A 3 33.16 14.14 -26.61
N SER A 4 31.91 13.67 -26.66
CA SER A 4 30.77 14.44 -26.16
C SER A 4 30.95 14.62 -24.66
N ILE A 5 31.23 15.86 -24.24
CA ILE A 5 31.18 16.28 -22.84
C ILE A 5 29.72 16.16 -22.41
N ARG A 6 29.31 15.00 -21.89
CA ARG A 6 28.04 14.90 -21.15
C ARG A 6 28.20 15.81 -19.94
N THR A 7 27.39 16.85 -19.86
CA THR A 7 27.47 17.81 -18.76
C THR A 7 27.33 17.07 -17.42
N PRO A 8 28.21 17.32 -16.43
CA PRO A 8 28.26 16.56 -15.18
C PRO A 8 26.92 16.46 -14.46
N TRP A 9 26.07 17.49 -14.55
CA TRP A 9 24.75 17.52 -13.92
C TRP A 9 23.76 16.51 -14.50
N LEU A 10 23.82 16.20 -15.80
CA LEU A 10 22.96 15.19 -16.42
C LEU A 10 23.26 13.80 -15.86
N TYR A 11 24.53 13.50 -15.63
CA TYR A 11 24.95 12.25 -15.01
C TYR A 11 24.40 12.12 -13.59
N TYR A 12 24.51 13.17 -12.76
CA TYR A 12 23.96 13.15 -11.40
C TYR A 12 22.44 13.02 -11.39
N LEU A 13 21.74 13.72 -12.29
CA LEU A 13 20.28 13.61 -12.40
C LEU A 13 19.85 12.21 -12.82
N GLN A 14 20.49 11.63 -13.84
CA GLN A 14 20.24 10.26 -14.28
C GLN A 14 20.48 9.25 -13.15
N ARG A 15 21.54 9.45 -12.36
CA ARG A 15 21.83 8.61 -11.20
C ARG A 15 20.75 8.73 -10.13
N GLU A 16 20.24 9.93 -9.82
CA GLU A 16 19.16 10.07 -8.83
C GLU A 16 17.83 9.47 -9.30
N VAL A 17 17.52 9.57 -10.59
CA VAL A 17 16.34 8.90 -11.17
C VAL A 17 16.49 7.39 -11.07
N GLN A 18 17.66 6.84 -11.42
CA GLN A 18 17.94 5.41 -11.32
C GLN A 18 17.86 4.93 -9.87
N LEU A 19 18.45 5.67 -8.92
CA LEU A 19 18.39 5.32 -7.50
C LEU A 19 16.96 5.35 -6.98
N THR A 20 16.21 6.41 -7.29
CA THR A 20 14.79 6.54 -6.92
C THR A 20 13.98 5.36 -7.45
N TRP A 21 14.18 4.99 -8.72
CA TRP A 21 13.55 3.81 -9.30
C TRP A 21 13.88 2.54 -8.51
N LEU A 22 15.17 2.28 -8.25
CA LEU A 22 15.61 1.10 -7.49
C LEU A 22 15.06 1.07 -6.05
N PHE A 23 14.77 2.23 -5.45
CA PHE A 23 14.15 2.27 -4.13
C PHE A 23 12.68 1.82 -4.13
N ILE A 24 11.91 2.17 -5.17
CA ILE A 24 10.45 2.10 -5.11
C ILE A 24 9.82 1.09 -6.06
N TYR A 25 10.50 0.66 -7.13
CA TYR A 25 9.84 -0.04 -8.26
C TYR A 25 9.07 -1.31 -7.87
N ARG A 26 9.55 -2.03 -6.84
CA ARG A 26 8.93 -3.26 -6.34
C ARG A 26 7.60 -3.02 -5.61
N ASP A 27 7.40 -1.79 -5.13
CA ASP A 27 6.31 -1.39 -4.25
C ASP A 27 5.38 -0.35 -4.92
N LEU A 28 5.60 -0.07 -6.22
CA LEU A 28 4.80 0.89 -6.98
C LEU A 28 3.34 0.47 -7.11
N SER A 29 3.08 -0.78 -7.52
CA SER A 29 1.71 -1.23 -7.78
C SER A 29 0.87 -1.27 -6.52
N THR A 30 1.46 -1.68 -5.39
CA THR A 30 0.78 -1.80 -4.10
C THR A 30 0.43 -0.46 -3.50
N THR A 31 1.24 0.56 -3.78
CA THR A 31 1.03 1.91 -3.23
C THR A 31 0.23 2.79 -4.18
N LEU A 32 0.66 2.92 -5.45
CA LEU A 32 0.07 3.89 -6.39
C LEU A 32 -1.34 3.51 -6.86
N LEU A 33 -1.64 2.23 -7.06
CA LEU A 33 -2.94 1.83 -7.61
C LEU A 33 -4.12 2.22 -6.69
N PRO A 34 -4.12 1.93 -5.37
CA PRO A 34 -5.19 2.37 -4.48
C PRO A 34 -5.45 3.88 -4.50
N GLY A 35 -4.38 4.69 -4.47
CA GLY A 35 -4.54 6.13 -4.45
C GLY A 35 -4.94 6.74 -5.80
N LEU A 36 -4.54 6.13 -6.92
CA LEU A 36 -5.07 6.47 -8.25
C LEU A 36 -6.56 6.15 -8.36
N VAL A 37 -6.99 5.03 -7.79
CA VAL A 37 -8.42 4.69 -7.71
C VAL A 37 -9.16 5.75 -6.87
N LEU A 38 -8.66 6.08 -5.68
CA LEU A 38 -9.33 7.05 -4.80
C LEU A 38 -9.38 8.48 -5.36
N VAL A 39 -8.31 8.97 -5.99
CA VAL A 39 -8.34 10.32 -6.60
C VAL A 39 -9.35 10.37 -7.75
N LEU A 40 -9.48 9.31 -8.55
CA LEU A 40 -10.44 9.24 -9.65
C LEU A 40 -11.89 9.18 -9.15
N LEU A 41 -12.15 8.43 -8.08
CA LEU A 41 -13.48 8.32 -7.47
C LEU A 41 -13.88 9.63 -6.79
N SER A 42 -12.97 10.23 -6.01
CA SER A 42 -13.18 11.55 -5.41
C SER A 42 -13.38 12.63 -6.47
N TRP A 43 -12.68 12.53 -7.60
CA TRP A 43 -12.86 13.40 -8.76
C TRP A 43 -14.23 13.26 -9.41
N GLN A 44 -14.65 12.03 -9.70
CA GLN A 44 -15.96 11.75 -10.27
C GLN A 44 -17.09 12.28 -9.38
N ASP A 45 -17.00 12.05 -8.07
CA ASP A 45 -17.98 12.51 -7.08
C ASP A 45 -17.99 14.06 -6.97
N SER A 46 -16.83 14.70 -7.04
CA SER A 46 -16.73 16.17 -6.90
C SER A 46 -17.39 16.98 -8.03
N GLY A 47 -17.74 16.37 -9.17
CA GLY A 47 -18.33 17.05 -10.33
C GLY A 47 -17.44 18.10 -10.99
N ARG A 48 -16.12 18.08 -10.74
CA ARG A 48 -15.17 19.07 -11.28
C ARG A 48 -14.92 18.89 -12.79
N SER A 49 -14.53 19.97 -13.46
CA SER A 49 -14.25 19.98 -14.91
C SER A 49 -13.03 19.14 -15.28
N LEU A 50 -13.17 18.22 -16.26
CA LEU A 50 -12.11 17.32 -16.75
C LEU A 50 -10.79 18.03 -17.10
N ALA A 51 -10.82 19.32 -17.40
CA ALA A 51 -9.62 20.13 -17.65
C ALA A 51 -8.64 20.18 -16.47
N LEU A 52 -9.10 20.02 -15.22
CA LEU A 52 -8.23 20.04 -14.04
C LEU A 52 -7.75 18.65 -13.62
N LEU A 53 -8.33 17.57 -14.17
CA LEU A 53 -7.98 16.20 -13.79
C LEU A 53 -6.46 15.92 -13.86
N PRO A 54 -5.71 16.35 -14.89
CA PRO A 54 -4.26 16.17 -14.92
C PRO A 54 -3.53 16.78 -13.72
N LEU A 55 -3.97 17.94 -13.23
CA LEU A 55 -3.37 18.62 -12.09
C LEU A 55 -3.53 17.79 -10.80
N TYR A 56 -4.72 17.27 -10.54
CA TYR A 56 -4.99 16.43 -9.37
C TYR A 56 -4.25 15.09 -9.46
N LEU A 57 -4.21 14.46 -10.64
CA LEU A 57 -3.43 13.25 -10.86
C LEU A 57 -1.93 13.48 -10.62
N CYS A 58 -1.37 14.59 -11.12
CA CYS A 58 0.02 14.96 -10.86
C CYS A 58 0.27 15.18 -9.35
N GLY A 59 -0.63 15.87 -8.66
CA GLY A 59 -0.55 16.08 -7.21
C GLY A 59 -0.55 14.76 -6.42
N THR A 60 -1.50 13.87 -6.74
CA THR A 60 -1.60 12.53 -6.15
C THR A 60 -0.35 11.69 -6.42
N LEU A 61 0.10 11.61 -7.66
CA LEU A 61 1.31 10.85 -8.02
C LEU A 61 2.56 11.39 -7.31
N LEU A 62 2.69 12.71 -7.17
CA LEU A 62 3.80 13.32 -6.44
C LEU A 62 3.73 13.01 -4.94
N HIS A 63 2.56 13.19 -4.33
CA HIS A 63 2.36 12.92 -2.91
C HIS A 63 2.61 11.45 -2.57
N MET A 64 2.03 10.54 -3.34
CA MET A 64 2.20 9.09 -3.15
C MET A 64 3.60 8.61 -3.50
N GLY A 65 4.20 9.17 -4.55
CA GLY A 65 5.58 8.86 -4.92
C GLY A 65 6.55 9.23 -3.81
N LEU A 66 6.36 10.39 -3.18
CA LEU A 66 7.16 10.82 -2.04
C LEU A 66 6.87 9.99 -0.78
N SER A 67 5.61 9.65 -0.49
CA SER A 67 5.26 8.82 0.67
C SER A 67 5.88 7.42 0.57
N LEU A 68 5.86 6.83 -0.63
CA LEU A 68 6.50 5.55 -0.93
C LEU A 68 8.03 5.66 -0.83
N TYR A 69 8.60 6.70 -1.46
CA TYR A 69 10.04 6.92 -1.47
C TYR A 69 10.62 7.04 -0.06
N THR A 70 10.01 7.86 0.79
CA THR A 70 10.48 8.08 2.17
C THR A 70 10.30 6.82 3.04
N PHE A 71 9.21 6.09 2.85
CA PHE A 71 8.99 4.80 3.51
C PHE A 71 10.04 3.76 3.10
N CYS A 72 10.28 3.58 1.80
CA CYS A 72 11.27 2.64 1.27
C CYS A 72 12.68 2.98 1.74
N LEU A 73 13.07 4.26 1.75
CA LEU A 73 14.36 4.69 2.30
C LEU A 73 14.49 4.29 3.77
N SER A 74 13.47 4.58 4.59
CA SER A 74 13.49 4.29 6.02
C SER A 74 13.56 2.78 6.28
N ASN A 75 12.76 1.99 5.56
CA ASN A 75 12.72 0.54 5.72
C ASN A 75 14.07 -0.09 5.34
N GLN A 76 14.64 0.28 4.18
CA GLN A 76 15.88 -0.30 3.67
C GLN A 76 17.12 -0.05 4.54
N VAL A 77 17.13 1.04 5.32
CA VAL A 77 18.21 1.29 6.30
C VAL A 77 18.22 0.23 7.41
N HIS A 78 17.06 -0.30 7.78
CA HIS A 78 16.90 -1.27 8.88
C HIS A 78 16.82 -2.73 8.40
N SER A 79 16.70 -2.97 7.09
CA SER A 79 16.56 -4.31 6.50
C SER A 79 17.74 -4.73 5.61
N VAL A 80 18.94 -4.20 5.83
CA VAL A 80 20.10 -4.43 4.92
C VAL A 80 20.45 -5.91 4.78
N GLU A 81 20.46 -6.66 5.88
CA GLU A 81 20.81 -8.08 5.88
C GLU A 81 19.75 -8.93 5.17
N GLU A 82 18.46 -8.65 5.44
CA GLU A 82 17.31 -9.25 4.75
C GLU A 82 17.37 -8.96 3.24
N ASP A 83 17.64 -7.70 2.87
CA ASP A 83 17.64 -7.26 1.48
C ASP A 83 18.83 -7.81 0.70
N ARG A 84 19.98 -8.08 1.35
CA ARG A 84 21.10 -8.77 0.66
C ARG A 84 20.72 -10.15 0.14
N LEU A 85 19.80 -10.84 0.82
CA LEU A 85 19.34 -12.16 0.41
C LEU A 85 18.18 -12.07 -0.58
N ASN A 86 17.18 -11.25 -0.26
CA ASN A 86 15.91 -11.23 -1.00
C ASN A 86 15.87 -10.23 -2.16
N LYS A 87 16.63 -9.14 -2.06
CA LYS A 87 16.55 -7.96 -2.93
C LYS A 87 17.94 -7.34 -3.17
N PRO A 88 18.92 -8.13 -3.65
CA PRO A 88 20.34 -7.72 -3.70
C PRO A 88 20.61 -6.50 -4.60
N ASP A 89 19.69 -6.21 -5.52
CA ASP A 89 19.69 -5.04 -6.41
C ASP A 89 19.29 -3.72 -5.70
N ARG A 90 18.77 -3.77 -4.46
CA ARG A 90 18.44 -2.55 -3.70
C ARG A 90 19.69 -1.69 -3.51
N PRO A 91 19.57 -0.36 -3.50
CA PRO A 91 20.74 0.53 -3.54
C PRO A 91 21.75 0.33 -2.41
N LEU A 92 21.29 0.05 -1.18
CA LEU A 92 22.17 -0.10 -0.02
C LEU A 92 22.86 -1.49 0.01
N PRO A 93 22.15 -2.62 -0.17
CA PRO A 93 22.78 -3.95 -0.35
C PRO A 93 23.79 -4.03 -1.50
N SER A 94 23.49 -3.41 -2.64
CA SER A 94 24.35 -3.42 -3.84
C SER A 94 25.54 -2.45 -3.75
N GLY A 95 25.65 -1.66 -2.69
CA GLY A 95 26.73 -0.70 -2.51
C GLY A 95 26.65 0.55 -3.42
N LEU A 96 25.51 0.77 -4.10
CA LEU A 96 25.31 1.95 -4.96
C LEU A 96 25.23 3.27 -4.16
N ILE A 97 24.90 3.16 -2.87
CA ILE A 97 24.78 4.26 -1.92
C ILE A 97 25.32 3.84 -0.54
N CYS A 98 25.90 4.80 0.19
CA CYS A 98 26.25 4.60 1.60
C CYS A 98 25.10 5.00 2.53
N VAL A 99 25.12 4.54 3.79
CA VAL A 99 24.12 4.86 4.81
C VAL A 99 23.94 6.38 5.00
N ARG A 100 25.04 7.16 4.98
CA ARG A 100 24.96 8.63 5.06
C ARG A 100 24.17 9.23 3.89
N GLY A 101 24.28 8.64 2.71
CA GLY A 101 23.51 9.04 1.52
C GLY A 101 22.02 8.74 1.66
N MET A 102 21.66 7.66 2.36
CA MET A 102 20.27 7.31 2.68
C MET A 102 19.65 8.35 3.60
N TYR A 103 20.31 8.67 4.72
CA TYR A 103 19.78 9.66 5.67
C TYR A 103 19.59 11.05 5.07
N ARG A 104 20.52 11.50 4.21
CA ARG A 104 20.36 12.76 3.48
C ARG A 104 19.11 12.77 2.61
N ARG A 105 18.86 11.68 1.85
CA ARG A 105 17.66 11.53 1.03
C ARG A 105 16.39 11.43 1.87
N GLN A 106 16.46 10.78 3.02
CA GLN A 106 15.33 10.67 3.93
C GLN A 106 14.93 12.04 4.48
N VAL A 107 15.89 12.86 4.92
CA VAL A 107 15.63 14.24 5.38
C VAL A 107 15.04 15.09 4.27
N VAL A 108 15.69 15.13 3.09
CA VAL A 108 15.21 15.93 1.95
C VAL A 108 13.84 15.44 1.48
N GLY A 109 13.66 14.13 1.33
CA GLY A 109 12.39 13.52 0.91
C GLY A 109 11.25 13.82 1.88
N ASN A 110 11.48 13.73 3.19
CA ASN A 110 10.47 14.07 4.20
C ASN A 110 10.10 15.56 4.20
N LEU A 111 11.08 16.46 4.01
CA LEU A 111 10.81 17.90 3.89
C LEU A 111 10.01 18.22 2.62
N LEU A 112 10.37 17.61 1.49
CA LEU A 112 9.61 17.74 0.24
C LEU A 112 8.20 17.16 0.38
N TYR A 113 8.05 16.03 1.07
CA TYR A 113 6.77 15.41 1.32
C TYR A 113 5.86 16.32 2.16
N LEU A 114 6.38 16.94 3.22
CA LEU A 114 5.65 17.96 4.00
C LEU A 114 5.24 19.16 3.14
N LEU A 115 6.17 19.69 2.33
CA LEU A 115 5.88 20.81 1.45
C LEU A 115 4.75 20.48 0.47
N VAL A 116 4.80 19.31 -0.16
CA VAL A 116 3.73 18.83 -1.05
C VAL A 116 2.42 18.66 -0.28
N GLY A 117 2.46 18.13 0.94
CA GLY A 117 1.29 18.04 1.83
C GLY A 117 0.66 19.40 2.13
N VAL A 118 1.46 20.45 2.33
CA VAL A 118 0.97 21.83 2.50
C VAL A 118 0.29 22.32 1.22
N VAL A 119 0.98 22.21 0.08
CA VAL A 119 0.49 22.70 -1.22
C VAL A 119 -0.82 22.02 -1.62
N LEU A 120 -0.98 20.74 -1.32
CA LEU A 120 -2.17 19.95 -1.64
C LEU A 120 -3.25 19.99 -0.54
N GLY A 121 -3.03 20.66 0.59
CA GLY A 121 -4.01 20.77 1.67
C GLY A 121 -4.24 19.48 2.47
N VAL A 122 -3.23 18.60 2.52
CA VAL A 122 -3.27 17.29 3.21
C VAL A 122 -2.16 17.10 4.25
N LEU A 123 -1.55 18.20 4.71
CA LEU A 123 -0.41 18.22 5.65
C LEU A 123 -0.56 17.27 6.85
N TRP A 124 -1.74 17.23 7.48
CA TRP A 124 -1.94 16.42 8.68
C TRP A 124 -1.85 14.91 8.39
N PHE A 125 -2.33 14.47 7.23
CA PHE A 125 -2.14 13.08 6.79
C PHE A 125 -0.69 12.79 6.44
N THR A 126 -0.01 13.74 5.81
CA THR A 126 1.42 13.66 5.51
C THR A 126 2.27 13.50 6.78
N ILE A 127 1.98 14.28 7.83
CA ILE A 127 2.63 14.15 9.14
C ILE A 127 2.32 12.79 9.75
N ALA A 128 1.04 12.38 9.75
CA ALA A 128 0.63 11.10 10.31
C ALA A 128 1.34 9.92 9.62
N TRP A 129 1.47 9.94 8.29
CA TRP A 129 2.22 8.93 7.54
C TRP A 129 3.70 8.87 7.96
N GLN A 130 4.36 10.01 8.18
CA GLN A 130 5.75 10.04 8.64
C GLN A 130 5.88 9.45 10.05
N VAL A 131 4.94 9.76 10.95
CA VAL A 131 4.90 9.19 12.30
C VAL A 131 4.71 7.67 12.23
N ILE A 132 3.76 7.18 11.43
CA ILE A 132 3.50 5.75 11.25
C ILE A 132 4.72 5.04 10.65
N THR A 133 5.36 5.64 9.65
CA THR A 133 6.60 5.16 9.05
C THR A 133 7.73 5.03 10.08
N TYR A 134 7.87 6.05 10.94
CA TYR A 134 8.83 6.01 12.05
C TYR A 134 8.49 4.91 13.05
N CYS A 135 7.22 4.75 13.44
CA CYS A 135 6.80 3.68 14.34
C CYS A 135 7.10 2.28 13.76
N LEU A 136 6.78 2.06 12.49
CA LEU A 136 7.03 0.81 11.75
C LEU A 136 8.51 0.48 11.69
N ASN A 137 9.35 1.43 11.29
CA ASN A 137 10.74 1.17 10.96
C ASN A 137 11.71 1.39 12.13
N ASN A 138 11.41 2.31 13.05
CA ASN A 138 12.33 2.72 14.13
C ASN A 138 11.84 2.31 15.53
N MET A 139 10.53 2.19 15.77
CA MET A 139 9.99 1.78 17.08
C MET A 139 9.62 0.30 17.15
N GLY A 140 10.02 -0.50 16.15
CA GLY A 140 9.83 -1.95 16.15
C GLY A 140 8.39 -2.40 15.89
N TRP A 141 7.47 -1.54 15.44
CA TRP A 141 6.10 -2.01 15.14
C TRP A 141 6.10 -3.07 14.03
N SER A 142 7.06 -3.04 13.11
CA SER A 142 7.24 -4.09 12.09
C SER A 142 7.68 -5.45 12.65
N GLN A 143 8.09 -5.55 13.92
CA GLN A 143 8.59 -6.78 14.52
C GLN A 143 7.49 -7.73 15.00
N HIS A 144 6.24 -7.28 15.13
CA HIS A 144 5.14 -8.10 15.61
C HIS A 144 3.93 -8.02 14.68
N TRP A 145 3.30 -9.17 14.41
CA TRP A 145 2.20 -9.31 13.45
C TRP A 145 1.05 -8.31 13.66
N ALA A 146 0.69 -8.06 14.92
CA ALA A 146 -0.39 -7.13 15.26
C ALA A 146 0.00 -5.67 15.05
N THR A 147 1.17 -5.25 15.54
CA THR A 147 1.62 -3.85 15.39
C THR A 147 2.02 -3.53 13.97
N LYS A 148 2.53 -4.51 13.21
CA LYS A 148 2.87 -4.36 11.80
C LYS A 148 1.61 -4.17 10.99
N ASN A 149 0.75 -5.18 10.94
CA ASN A 149 -0.35 -5.23 9.96
C ASN A 149 -1.65 -4.65 10.49
N LEU A 150 -2.10 -5.02 11.71
CA LEU A 150 -3.38 -4.55 12.26
C LEU A 150 -3.34 -3.08 12.68
N LEU A 151 -2.18 -2.58 13.10
CA LEU A 151 -2.02 -1.19 13.54
C LEU A 151 -1.28 -0.35 12.51
N GLY A 152 0.01 -0.61 12.27
CA GLY A 152 0.86 0.25 11.46
C GLY A 152 0.42 0.34 10.00
N MET A 153 0.27 -0.79 9.32
CA MET A 153 -0.15 -0.82 7.92
C MET A 153 -1.61 -0.36 7.75
N SER A 154 -2.53 -0.72 8.66
CA SER A 154 -3.90 -0.22 8.65
C SER A 154 -4.00 1.28 8.81
N LEU A 155 -3.35 1.85 9.83
CA LEU A 155 -3.33 3.30 10.02
C LEU A 155 -2.63 3.99 8.86
N GLY A 156 -1.57 3.37 8.35
CA GLY A 156 -0.81 3.86 7.20
C GLY A 156 -1.67 3.95 5.93
N ALA A 157 -2.38 2.88 5.60
CA ALA A 157 -3.34 2.86 4.49
C ALA A 157 -4.44 3.90 4.72
N PHE A 158 -5.01 3.95 5.93
CA PHE A 158 -6.06 4.91 6.27
C PHE A 158 -5.65 6.36 6.02
N VAL A 159 -4.48 6.79 6.51
CA VAL A 159 -4.05 8.18 6.33
C VAL A 159 -3.71 8.49 4.87
N LEU A 160 -3.15 7.54 4.12
CA LEU A 160 -2.83 7.72 2.71
C LEU A 160 -4.09 7.76 1.84
N ASP A 161 -5.05 6.89 2.10
CA ASP A 161 -6.33 6.80 1.40
C ASP A 161 -7.16 8.07 1.64
N CYS A 162 -7.26 8.52 2.90
CA CYS A 162 -7.92 9.77 3.24
C CYS A 162 -7.24 10.97 2.58
N ALA A 163 -5.90 11.01 2.54
CA ALA A 163 -5.18 12.06 1.84
C ALA A 163 -5.51 12.08 0.34
N GLN A 164 -5.55 10.92 -0.32
CA GLN A 164 -5.81 10.86 -1.76
C GLN A 164 -7.22 11.33 -2.11
N TRP A 165 -8.22 11.01 -1.29
CA TRP A 165 -9.54 11.60 -1.42
C TRP A 165 -9.53 13.11 -1.20
N GLN A 166 -8.88 13.57 -0.12
CA GLN A 166 -8.86 14.98 0.30
C GLN A 166 -8.18 15.93 -0.70
N ILE A 167 -7.20 15.43 -1.45
CA ILE A 167 -6.53 16.19 -2.52
C ILE A 167 -7.56 16.82 -3.47
N VAL A 168 -8.68 16.12 -3.75
CA VAL A 168 -9.70 16.61 -4.69
C VAL A 168 -10.84 17.36 -3.97
N GLN A 169 -11.33 16.81 -2.87
CA GLN A 169 -12.44 17.37 -2.10
C GLN A 169 -12.44 16.87 -0.66
N ARG A 170 -13.11 17.60 0.24
CA ARG A 170 -13.17 17.25 1.67
C ARG A 170 -13.84 15.89 1.87
N LEU A 171 -13.34 15.11 2.83
CA LEU A 171 -14.00 13.87 3.24
C LEU A 171 -15.34 14.17 3.94
N SER A 172 -16.41 13.58 3.43
CA SER A 172 -17.70 13.52 4.12
C SER A 172 -17.70 12.42 5.19
N SER A 173 -18.67 12.44 6.11
CA SER A 173 -18.77 11.40 7.15
C SER A 173 -18.90 9.97 6.59
N PRO A 174 -19.70 9.72 5.52
CA PRO A 174 -19.77 8.39 4.89
C PRO A 174 -18.42 7.92 4.32
N VAL A 175 -17.70 8.81 3.62
CA VAL A 175 -16.37 8.52 3.06
C VAL A 175 -15.37 8.18 4.16
N TRP A 176 -15.36 8.94 5.27
CA TRP A 176 -14.54 8.63 6.44
C TRP A 176 -14.81 7.24 7.00
N LEU A 177 -16.09 6.91 7.23
CA LEU A 177 -16.49 5.63 7.81
C LEU A 177 -16.12 4.47 6.88
N TYR A 178 -16.32 4.66 5.57
CA TYR A 178 -15.97 3.66 4.58
C TYR A 178 -14.46 3.40 4.54
N ILE A 179 -13.62 4.45 4.40
CA ILE A 179 -12.16 4.29 4.38
C ILE A 179 -11.66 3.66 5.68
N ALA A 180 -12.21 4.06 6.84
CA ALA A 180 -11.88 3.46 8.12
C ALA A 180 -12.18 1.95 8.15
N THR A 181 -13.39 1.57 7.77
CA THR A 181 -13.82 0.16 7.79
C THR A 181 -13.04 -0.68 6.78
N PHE A 182 -12.79 -0.13 5.60
CA PHE A 182 -11.94 -0.74 4.58
C PHE A 182 -10.51 -0.96 5.08
N CYS A 183 -9.91 0.01 5.78
CA CYS A 183 -8.54 -0.12 6.29
C CYS A 183 -8.43 -1.09 7.49
N ILE A 184 -9.50 -1.25 8.27
CA ILE A 184 -9.59 -2.30 9.30
C ILE A 184 -9.61 -3.68 8.62
N TRP A 185 -10.45 -3.86 7.60
CA TRP A 185 -10.48 -5.09 6.80
C TRP A 185 -9.13 -5.37 6.13
N GLN A 186 -8.47 -4.35 5.56
CA GLN A 186 -7.14 -4.47 4.98
C GLN A 186 -6.12 -4.91 6.03
N GLY A 187 -6.16 -4.39 7.26
CA GLY A 187 -5.25 -4.78 8.34
C GLY A 187 -5.26 -6.26 8.66
N ILE A 188 -6.46 -6.82 8.78
CA ILE A 188 -6.68 -8.25 9.02
C ILE A 188 -6.14 -9.04 7.81
N SER A 189 -6.38 -8.53 6.60
CA SER A 189 -6.01 -9.18 5.34
C SER A 189 -4.51 -9.05 5.01
N PHE A 190 -3.83 -7.99 5.45
CA PHE A 190 -2.42 -7.70 5.19
C PHE A 190 -1.48 -8.79 5.71
N GLN A 191 -1.93 -9.57 6.69
CA GLN A 191 -1.20 -10.74 7.18
C GLN A 191 -0.83 -11.74 6.06
N VAL A 192 -1.56 -11.74 4.93
CA VAL A 192 -1.21 -12.56 3.74
C VAL A 192 0.16 -12.21 3.16
N GLN A 193 0.62 -10.97 3.34
CA GLN A 193 1.94 -10.54 2.85
C GLN A 193 3.09 -11.23 3.58
N ASP A 194 2.90 -11.59 4.84
CA ASP A 194 3.94 -12.22 5.65
C ASP A 194 4.22 -13.67 5.22
N LEU A 195 3.31 -14.31 4.45
CA LEU A 195 3.48 -15.68 3.97
C LEU A 195 4.70 -15.82 3.05
N ARG A 196 4.98 -14.82 2.20
CA ARG A 196 6.12 -14.84 1.26
C ARG A 196 7.44 -14.41 1.92
N ASP A 197 7.35 -13.68 3.03
CA ASP A 197 8.49 -12.99 3.67
C ASP A 197 9.01 -13.75 4.92
N GLN A 198 8.54 -14.98 5.16
CA GLN A 198 8.88 -15.78 6.35
C GLN A 198 10.38 -15.98 6.59
N GLU A 199 11.16 -16.24 5.54
CA GLU A 199 12.61 -16.46 5.69
C GLU A 199 13.31 -15.18 6.14
N GLY A 200 13.00 -14.05 5.50
CA GLY A 200 13.51 -12.73 5.88
C GLY A 200 13.07 -12.32 7.29
N ASP A 201 11.81 -12.57 7.63
CA ASP A 201 11.28 -12.29 8.96
C ASP A 201 11.97 -13.13 10.05
N ARG A 202 12.32 -14.39 9.78
CA ARG A 202 13.08 -15.24 10.73
C ARG A 202 14.49 -14.72 10.95
N LEU A 203 15.17 -14.28 9.90
CA LEU A 203 16.52 -13.72 9.97
C LEU A 203 16.57 -12.45 10.84
N LEU A 204 15.53 -11.63 10.75
CA LEU A 204 15.39 -10.42 11.57
C LEU A 204 14.68 -10.67 12.91
N HIS A 205 14.48 -11.93 13.29
CA HIS A 205 13.81 -12.33 14.54
C HIS A 205 12.42 -11.70 14.74
N ARG A 206 11.70 -11.42 13.64
CA ARG A 206 10.34 -10.88 13.69
C ARG A 206 9.36 -11.96 14.13
N ARG A 207 8.32 -11.53 14.83
CA ARG A 207 7.17 -12.33 15.30
C ARG A 207 5.96 -12.08 14.40
N THR A 208 6.10 -12.33 13.10
CA THR A 208 5.00 -12.25 12.14
C THR A 208 4.05 -13.45 12.29
N LEU A 209 2.81 -13.34 11.77
CA LEU A 209 1.75 -14.33 12.03
C LEU A 209 2.20 -15.77 11.70
N PRO A 210 2.73 -16.07 10.50
CA PRO A 210 3.19 -17.43 10.17
C PRO A 210 4.37 -17.93 11.04
N ILE A 211 5.15 -17.04 11.66
CA ILE A 211 6.23 -17.42 12.59
C ILE A 211 5.65 -17.74 13.97
N VAL A 212 4.67 -16.97 14.44
CA VAL A 212 4.12 -17.10 15.80
C VAL A 212 3.20 -18.31 15.92
N VAL A 213 2.26 -18.48 14.98
CA VAL A 213 1.28 -19.60 15.04
C VAL A 213 1.71 -20.81 14.20
N GLY A 214 2.77 -20.66 13.40
CA GLY A 214 3.22 -21.65 12.41
C GLY A 214 2.52 -21.50 11.06
N ASP A 215 3.25 -21.80 9.98
CA ASP A 215 2.76 -21.65 8.59
C ASP A 215 1.44 -22.38 8.32
N PRO A 216 1.24 -23.66 8.72
CA PRO A 216 -0.03 -24.35 8.46
C PRO A 216 -1.23 -23.69 9.15
N ALA A 217 -1.07 -23.24 10.40
CA ALA A 217 -2.13 -22.58 11.15
C ALA A 217 -2.44 -21.19 10.58
N ALA A 218 -1.40 -20.42 10.24
CA ALA A 218 -1.57 -19.11 9.60
C ALA A 218 -2.31 -19.22 8.25
N ARG A 219 -1.97 -20.20 7.42
CA ARG A 219 -2.67 -20.47 6.15
C ARG A 219 -4.11 -20.89 6.36
N LEU A 220 -4.39 -21.71 7.38
CA LEU A 220 -5.76 -22.09 7.74
C LEU A 220 -6.57 -20.85 8.16
N MET A 221 -6.05 -20.04 9.08
CA MET A 221 -6.69 -18.82 9.56
C MET A 221 -6.96 -17.82 8.42
N LEU A 222 -5.96 -17.54 7.58
CA LEU A 222 -6.09 -16.61 6.47
C LEU A 222 -7.01 -17.15 5.38
N GLY A 223 -6.93 -18.44 5.07
CA GLY A 223 -7.84 -19.05 4.10
C GLY A 223 -9.29 -19.04 4.58
N ILE A 224 -9.56 -19.28 5.87
CA ILE A 224 -10.90 -19.13 6.46
C ILE A 224 -11.36 -17.66 6.39
N HIS A 225 -10.47 -16.71 6.70
CA HIS A 225 -10.75 -15.28 6.57
C HIS A 225 -11.19 -14.91 5.15
N PHE A 226 -10.41 -15.27 4.14
CA PHE A 226 -10.77 -14.97 2.75
C PHE A 226 -11.95 -15.81 2.24
N CYS A 227 -12.16 -17.03 2.73
CA CYS A 227 -13.28 -17.87 2.30
C CYS A 227 -14.64 -17.37 2.84
N LEU A 228 -14.67 -16.90 4.10
CA LEU A 228 -15.90 -16.62 4.84
C LEU A 228 -16.00 -15.18 5.35
N PHE A 229 -15.04 -14.74 6.18
CA PHE A 229 -15.17 -13.48 6.92
C PHE A 229 -15.01 -12.25 6.03
N SER A 230 -14.10 -12.29 5.06
CA SER A 230 -13.84 -11.17 4.15
C SER A 230 -15.06 -10.85 3.26
N PRO A 231 -15.67 -11.82 2.54
CA PRO A 231 -16.93 -11.58 1.83
C PRO A 231 -18.07 -11.13 2.74
N LEU A 232 -18.17 -11.68 3.96
CA LEU A 232 -19.21 -11.27 4.89
C LEU A 232 -19.03 -9.82 5.35
N LEU A 233 -17.81 -9.42 5.70
CA LEU A 233 -17.50 -8.04 6.09
C LEU A 233 -17.80 -7.08 4.94
N PHE A 234 -17.45 -7.47 3.72
CA PHE A 234 -17.80 -6.71 2.52
C PHE A 234 -19.32 -6.51 2.38
N LEU A 235 -20.10 -7.58 2.50
CA LEU A 235 -21.57 -7.51 2.45
C LEU A 235 -22.15 -6.61 3.54
N LEU A 236 -21.59 -6.67 4.76
CA LEU A 236 -22.01 -5.82 5.88
C LEU A 236 -21.72 -4.34 5.62
N VAL A 237 -20.55 -4.01 5.08
CA VAL A 237 -20.23 -2.63 4.67
C VAL A 237 -21.15 -2.17 3.55
N MET A 238 -21.45 -3.04 2.59
CA MET A 238 -22.40 -2.73 1.52
C MET A 238 -23.81 -2.48 2.03
N TYR A 239 -24.29 -3.27 2.98
CA TYR A 239 -25.59 -3.07 3.58
C TYR A 239 -25.75 -1.70 4.27
N THR A 240 -24.65 -1.09 4.75
CA THR A 240 -24.72 0.26 5.32
C THR A 240 -24.91 1.37 4.28
N ASN A 241 -24.68 1.10 2.99
CA ASN A 241 -24.70 2.11 1.93
C ASN A 241 -25.79 1.84 0.88
N ALA A 242 -26.04 0.57 0.54
CA ALA A 242 -27.12 0.13 -0.34
C ALA A 242 -27.78 -1.12 0.23
N SER A 243 -29.10 -1.22 0.14
CA SER A 243 -29.79 -2.41 0.60
C SER A 243 -29.40 -3.64 -0.23
N LEU A 244 -29.39 -4.84 0.38
CA LEU A 244 -29.13 -6.08 -0.36
C LEU A 244 -30.13 -6.27 -1.51
N HIS A 245 -31.35 -5.76 -1.37
CA HIS A 245 -32.36 -5.78 -2.42
C HIS A 245 -31.96 -4.91 -3.63
N GLU A 246 -31.36 -3.74 -3.43
CA GLU A 246 -30.87 -2.88 -4.53
C GLU A 246 -29.66 -3.50 -5.24
N LEU A 247 -28.74 -4.09 -4.47
CA LEU A 247 -27.56 -4.78 -4.99
C LEU A 247 -27.94 -6.05 -5.78
N SER A 248 -28.83 -6.87 -5.23
CA SER A 248 -29.30 -8.10 -5.92
C SER A 248 -30.32 -7.81 -7.02
N GLY A 249 -31.02 -6.68 -6.96
CA GLY A 249 -32.02 -6.28 -7.95
C GLY A 249 -31.45 -5.78 -9.27
N SER A 250 -30.15 -5.46 -9.33
CA SER A 250 -29.45 -5.05 -10.55
C SER A 250 -28.45 -6.10 -11.01
N VAL A 251 -28.35 -6.30 -12.33
CA VAL A 251 -27.34 -7.19 -12.94
C VAL A 251 -25.93 -6.76 -12.54
N THR A 252 -25.66 -5.45 -12.53
CA THR A 252 -24.36 -4.89 -12.14
C THR A 252 -24.03 -5.21 -10.68
N GLY A 253 -24.96 -5.03 -9.74
CA GLY A 253 -24.73 -5.35 -8.34
C GLY A 253 -24.48 -6.83 -8.12
N MET A 254 -25.25 -7.72 -8.78
CA MET A 254 -24.97 -9.16 -8.76
C MET A 254 -23.59 -9.52 -9.32
N CYS A 255 -23.18 -8.89 -10.42
CA CYS A 255 -21.84 -9.09 -10.98
C CYS A 255 -20.74 -8.67 -10.00
N ILE A 256 -20.92 -7.56 -9.27
CA ILE A 256 -19.97 -7.10 -8.24
C ILE A 256 -19.88 -8.12 -7.10
N LEU A 257 -21.03 -8.58 -6.59
CA LEU A 257 -21.06 -9.58 -5.51
C LEU A 257 -20.39 -10.90 -5.90
N VAL A 258 -20.67 -11.40 -7.11
CA VAL A 258 -20.06 -12.63 -7.62
C VAL A 258 -18.56 -12.44 -7.84
N ALA A 259 -18.13 -11.31 -8.42
CA ALA A 259 -16.71 -11.03 -8.62
C ALA A 259 -15.96 -10.93 -7.29
N GLU A 260 -16.54 -10.28 -6.28
CA GLU A 260 -15.97 -10.18 -4.94
C GLU A 260 -15.75 -11.56 -4.32
N LEU A 261 -16.79 -12.39 -4.35
CA LEU A 261 -16.75 -13.74 -3.77
C LEU A 261 -15.70 -14.61 -4.46
N LEU A 262 -15.67 -14.58 -5.80
CA LEU A 262 -14.72 -15.35 -6.59
C LEU A 262 -13.28 -14.89 -6.36
N LEU A 263 -13.02 -13.59 -6.24
CA LEU A 263 -11.68 -13.07 -5.95
C LEU A 263 -11.20 -13.48 -4.55
N ASN A 264 -12.09 -13.39 -3.55
CA ASN A 264 -11.82 -13.86 -2.20
C ASN A 264 -11.51 -15.36 -2.15
N TRP A 265 -12.33 -16.18 -2.79
CA TRP A 265 -12.12 -17.62 -2.88
C TRP A 265 -10.87 -17.99 -3.66
N LEU A 266 -10.52 -17.21 -4.69
CA LEU A 266 -9.25 -17.37 -5.39
C LEU A 266 -8.07 -17.13 -4.45
N VAL A 267 -8.11 -16.08 -3.62
CA VAL A 267 -7.06 -15.84 -2.61
C VAL A 267 -6.99 -17.01 -1.61
N ALA A 268 -8.12 -17.44 -1.05
CA ALA A 268 -8.19 -18.57 -0.11
C ALA A 268 -7.64 -19.87 -0.72
N PHE A 269 -8.10 -20.22 -1.94
CA PHE A 269 -7.61 -21.38 -2.70
C PHE A 269 -6.09 -21.34 -2.85
N ARG A 270 -5.56 -20.18 -3.26
CA ARG A 270 -4.11 -20.04 -3.46
C ARG A 270 -3.33 -20.19 -2.15
N ILE A 271 -3.82 -19.64 -1.04
CA ILE A 271 -3.20 -19.77 0.29
C ILE A 271 -3.09 -21.24 0.70
N TRP A 272 -4.13 -22.04 0.47
CA TRP A 272 -4.17 -23.44 0.87
C TRP A 272 -3.35 -24.37 -0.03
N TRP A 273 -3.39 -24.15 -1.34
CA TRP A 273 -2.81 -25.06 -2.33
C TRP A 273 -1.40 -24.70 -2.79
N TYR A 274 -1.04 -23.42 -2.87
CA TYR A 274 0.28 -23.01 -3.34
C TYR A 274 1.15 -22.51 -2.20
N ARG A 275 2.06 -23.36 -1.72
CA ARG A 275 2.86 -23.13 -0.51
C ARG A 275 4.35 -22.96 -0.81
N HIS A 276 4.70 -21.86 -1.48
CA HIS A 276 6.10 -21.48 -1.70
C HIS A 276 6.21 -19.96 -1.95
N PRO A 277 7.37 -19.33 -1.67
CA PRO A 277 7.50 -17.86 -1.65
C PRO A 277 7.04 -17.16 -2.93
N ALA A 278 7.40 -17.71 -4.10
CA ALA A 278 6.99 -17.13 -5.39
C ALA A 278 5.46 -17.19 -5.62
N ALA A 279 4.78 -18.24 -5.14
CA ALA A 279 3.34 -18.33 -5.22
C ALA A 279 2.66 -17.42 -4.20
N ASP A 280 3.21 -17.32 -3.00
CA ASP A 280 2.72 -16.41 -1.95
C ASP A 280 2.85 -14.94 -2.40
N HIS A 281 3.92 -14.59 -3.12
CA HIS A 281 4.04 -13.27 -3.75
C HIS A 281 2.90 -13.00 -4.75
N LYS A 282 2.59 -13.96 -5.62
CA LYS A 282 1.44 -13.85 -6.54
C LYS A 282 0.11 -13.79 -5.80
N THR A 283 -0.05 -14.54 -4.71
CA THR A 283 -1.25 -14.50 -3.86
C THR A 283 -1.44 -13.12 -3.25
N TYR A 284 -0.36 -12.51 -2.76
CA TYR A 284 -0.40 -11.12 -2.29
C TYR A 284 -0.77 -10.13 -3.40
N GLN A 285 -0.27 -10.31 -4.63
CA GLN A 285 -0.69 -9.48 -5.77
C GLN A 285 -2.20 -9.62 -6.06
N VAL A 286 -2.74 -10.83 -6.06
CA VAL A 286 -4.18 -11.06 -6.22
C VAL A 286 -4.98 -10.39 -5.10
N PHE A 287 -4.49 -10.48 -3.85
CA PHE A 287 -5.07 -9.75 -2.73
C PHE A 287 -5.05 -8.22 -2.96
N THR A 288 -3.96 -7.65 -3.49
CA THR A 288 -3.91 -6.21 -3.78
C THR A 288 -4.92 -5.78 -4.86
N TRP A 289 -5.21 -6.66 -5.82
CA TRP A 289 -6.26 -6.43 -6.81
C TRP A 289 -7.66 -6.49 -6.17
N LEU A 290 -7.89 -7.46 -5.28
CA LEU A 290 -9.12 -7.52 -4.48
C LEU A 290 -9.31 -6.25 -3.64
N ALA A 291 -8.24 -5.74 -3.00
CA ALA A 291 -8.30 -4.49 -2.25
C ALA A 291 -8.65 -3.28 -3.14
N CYS A 292 -8.04 -3.17 -4.32
CA CYS A 292 -8.39 -2.12 -5.29
C CYS A 292 -9.83 -2.26 -5.80
N PHE A 293 -10.30 -3.48 -6.05
CA PHE A 293 -11.68 -3.76 -6.44
C PHE A 293 -12.65 -3.32 -5.35
N ASN A 294 -12.36 -3.67 -4.10
CA ASN A 294 -13.17 -3.28 -2.97
C ASN A 294 -13.23 -1.76 -2.83
N LEU A 295 -12.12 -1.03 -3.01
CA LEU A 295 -12.09 0.45 -2.99
C LEU A 295 -13.02 1.12 -4.01
N LEU A 296 -13.23 0.52 -5.18
CA LEU A 296 -14.11 1.10 -6.23
C LEU A 296 -15.53 1.35 -5.73
N ILE A 297 -15.90 0.67 -4.65
CA ILE A 297 -17.25 0.62 -4.17
C ILE A 297 -17.64 1.83 -3.35
N ILE A 298 -16.65 2.65 -2.95
CA ILE A 298 -16.91 3.99 -2.43
C ILE A 298 -17.75 4.84 -3.40
N ALA A 299 -17.78 4.54 -4.70
CA ALA A 299 -18.66 5.20 -5.67
C ALA A 299 -20.16 4.90 -5.50
N PHE A 300 -20.52 3.91 -4.69
CA PHE A 300 -21.92 3.60 -4.36
C PHE A 300 -22.37 4.22 -3.03
N ILE A 301 -21.56 5.12 -2.45
CA ILE A 301 -21.79 5.85 -1.20
C ILE A 301 -22.05 7.32 -1.52
#